data_AF-A0A945Y6F5-F1
#
_entry.id   AF-A0A945Y6F5-F1
#
_cell.length_a   1.000
_cell.length_b   1.000
_cell.length_c   1.000
_cell.angle_alpha   90.00
_cell.angle_beta   90.00
_cell.angle_gamma   90.00
#
_symmetry.space_group_name_H-M   'P 1'
#
loop_
_entity.id
_entity.type
_entity.pdbx_description
1 polymer ?
#
loop_
_entity_poly.entity_id
_entity_poly.type
_entity_poly.pdbx_seq_one_letter_code
_entity_poly.pdbx_strand_id
1 'polypeptide(L)'
;MLDWLLILTTIGIIVFFATLRLRHSSARFGKKPIAAATKKYTGLAFVADPHCCDAANAHNERRFLTSEAPNIPLAECSDPALCECKYRNIDDRRTRDDRRDIVGVLSKDMPVGDQRSNRRAGRDRRRDDISFS
;
A
#
# COMPACT_ATOMS: atom_id res chain seq x y z
N MET A 1 28.61 49.67 11.12
CA MET A 1 28.16 49.51 9.71
C MET A 1 28.24 48.06 9.24
N LEU A 2 29.31 47.33 9.57
CA LEU A 2 29.45 45.90 9.27
C LEU A 2 28.41 45.01 10.00
N ASP A 3 28.03 45.35 11.23
CA ASP A 3 27.07 44.56 12.02
C ASP A 3 25.67 44.53 11.38
N TRP A 4 25.22 45.65 10.84
CA TRP A 4 23.95 45.74 10.13
C TRP A 4 23.95 44.92 8.84
N LEU A 5 25.10 44.81 8.15
CA LEU A 5 25.25 43.95 6.98
C LEU A 5 25.21 42.45 7.35
N LEU A 6 25.76 42.07 8.51
CA LEU A 6 25.68 40.69 9.00
C LEU A 6 24.25 40.32 9.44
N ILE A 7 23.52 41.24 10.07
CA ILE A 7 22.13 41.02 10.48
C ILE A 7 21.22 40.89 9.25
N LEU A 8 21.38 41.74 8.23
CA LEU A 8 20.55 41.68 7.03
C LEU A 8 20.81 40.42 6.19
N THR A 9 22.06 39.96 6.12
CA THR A 9 22.40 38.74 5.38
C THR A 9 21.90 37.47 6.09
N THR A 10 22.01 37.40 7.41
CA THR A 10 21.47 36.26 8.19
C THR A 10 19.95 36.18 8.14
N ILE A 11 19.24 37.31 8.26
CA ILE A 11 17.79 37.36 8.08
C ILE A 11 17.40 36.92 6.66
N GLY A 12 18.13 37.38 5.64
CA GLY A 12 17.92 36.98 4.25
C GLY A 12 18.09 35.46 4.04
N ILE A 13 19.13 34.87 4.62
CA ILE A 13 19.39 33.42 4.57
C ILE A 13 18.29 32.64 5.31
N ILE A 14 17.88 33.09 6.51
CA ILE A 14 16.81 32.46 7.29
C ILE A 14 15.48 32.51 6.53
N VAL A 15 15.13 33.67 5.96
CA VAL A 15 13.92 33.83 5.13
C VAL A 15 14.01 32.98 3.86
N PHE A 16 15.17 32.90 3.23
CA PHE A 16 15.40 32.05 2.05
C PHE A 16 15.20 30.55 2.39
N PHE A 17 15.77 30.06 3.49
CA PHE A 17 15.56 28.68 3.93
C PHE A 17 14.12 28.43 4.39
N ALA A 18 13.48 29.38 5.07
CA ALA A 18 12.08 29.27 5.48
C ALA A 18 11.13 29.24 4.27
N THR A 19 11.35 30.10 3.27
CA THR A 19 10.54 30.11 2.04
C THR A 19 10.78 28.87 1.18
N LEU A 20 12.01 28.36 1.10
CA LEU A 20 12.29 27.08 0.45
C LEU A 20 11.59 25.90 1.15
N ARG A 21 11.60 25.86 2.49
CA ARG A 21 10.86 24.87 3.30
C ARG A 21 9.35 24.95 3.06
N LEU A 22 8.79 26.16 3.04
CA LEU A 22 7.36 26.40 2.81
C LEU A 22 6.94 26.06 1.37
N ARG A 23 7.80 26.31 0.38
CA ARG A 23 7.55 25.96 -1.04
C ARG A 23 7.62 24.46 -1.28
N HIS A 24 8.48 23.73 -0.56
CA HIS A 24 8.57 22.27 -0.70
C HIS A 24 7.32 21.57 -0.12
N SER A 25 6.80 22.07 1.00
CA SER A 25 5.57 21.58 1.64
C SER A 25 4.31 21.73 0.75
N SER A 26 4.27 22.77 -0.09
CA SER A 26 3.03 23.14 -0.80
C SER A 26 2.84 22.50 -2.17
N ALA A 27 3.81 21.74 -2.70
CA ALA A 27 3.79 21.31 -4.10
C ALA A 27 3.19 19.92 -4.38
N ARG A 28 2.75 19.13 -3.38
CA ARG A 28 2.32 17.74 -3.65
C ARG A 28 0.95 17.30 -3.13
N PHE A 29 0.19 18.17 -2.47
CA PHE A 29 -1.23 17.90 -2.16
C PHE A 29 -2.17 18.42 -3.26
N GLY A 30 -1.75 18.29 -4.52
CA GLY A 30 -2.69 18.36 -5.63
C GLY A 30 -3.53 17.09 -5.60
N LYS A 31 -4.77 17.17 -5.13
CA LYS A 31 -5.79 16.14 -5.26
C LYS A 31 -5.88 15.72 -6.73
N LYS A 32 -5.12 14.70 -7.15
CA LYS A 32 -5.57 13.86 -8.25
C LYS A 32 -6.56 12.90 -7.59
N PRO A 33 -7.88 13.05 -7.79
CA PRO A 33 -8.77 11.96 -7.48
C PRO A 33 -8.22 10.77 -8.26
N ILE A 34 -7.82 9.72 -7.54
CA ILE A 34 -7.56 8.43 -8.14
C ILE A 34 -8.90 8.10 -8.80
N ALA A 35 -8.98 8.33 -10.11
CA ALA A 35 -10.20 8.15 -10.87
C ALA A 35 -10.63 6.71 -10.61
N ALA A 36 -11.70 6.59 -9.83
CA ALA A 36 -12.15 5.36 -9.24
C ALA A 36 -12.77 4.51 -10.35
N ALA A 37 -11.92 3.81 -11.11
CA ALA A 37 -12.30 2.52 -11.62
C ALA A 37 -12.43 1.62 -10.38
N THR A 38 -13.65 1.50 -9.87
CA THR A 38 -14.03 0.72 -8.69
C THR A 38 -13.78 -0.77 -8.92
N LYS A 39 -12.51 -1.18 -9.01
CA LYS A 39 -12.16 -2.58 -8.87
C LYS A 39 -12.28 -2.89 -7.37
N LYS A 40 -13.22 -3.77 -7.01
CA LYS A 40 -13.53 -4.17 -5.63
C LYS A 40 -12.30 -4.68 -4.83
N TYR A 41 -11.20 -4.98 -5.50
CA TYR A 41 -10.01 -5.62 -4.93
C TYR A 41 -8.73 -4.78 -5.03
N THR A 42 -8.82 -3.53 -5.50
CA THR A 42 -7.66 -2.64 -5.57
C THR A 42 -7.08 -2.38 -4.17
N GLY A 43 -5.76 -2.44 -4.07
CA GLY A 43 -5.02 -2.16 -2.86
C GLY A 43 -4.20 -0.88 -2.95
N LEU A 44 -3.73 -0.40 -1.81
CA LEU A 44 -2.80 0.70 -1.66
C LEU A 44 -1.59 0.20 -0.87
N ALA A 45 -0.39 0.53 -1.34
CA ALA A 45 0.87 0.27 -0.64
C ALA A 45 1.61 1.57 -0.41
N PHE A 46 2.27 1.73 0.74
CA PHE A 46 3.13 2.89 0.98
C PHE A 46 4.35 2.86 0.05
N VAL A 47 4.79 4.05 -0.38
CA VAL A 47 6.03 4.24 -1.11
C VAL A 47 7.09 4.67 -0.09
N ALA A 48 8.16 3.90 0.01
CA ALA A 48 9.32 4.25 0.81
C ALA A 48 10.03 5.44 0.17
N ASP A 49 9.78 6.64 0.69
CA ASP A 49 10.45 7.89 0.33
C ASP A 49 11.24 8.39 1.56
N PRO A 50 12.43 9.01 1.38
CA PRO A 50 13.24 9.52 2.50
C PRO A 50 12.59 10.65 3.31
N HIS A 51 11.48 11.21 2.82
CA HIS A 51 10.72 12.28 3.45
C HIS A 51 9.37 11.79 3.99
N CYS A 52 9.21 10.47 4.09
CA CYS A 52 8.06 9.85 4.70
C CYS A 52 8.32 9.67 6.21
N CYS A 53 7.29 9.89 7.02
CA CYS A 53 7.41 9.79 8.48
C CYS A 53 7.67 8.36 8.95
N ASP A 54 8.30 8.22 10.11
CA ASP A 54 8.65 6.91 10.69
C ASP A 54 7.43 6.00 10.87
N ALA A 55 6.29 6.57 11.27
CA ALA A 55 5.02 5.86 11.38
C ALA A 55 4.57 5.25 10.04
N ALA A 56 4.74 5.95 8.93
CA ALA A 56 4.42 5.43 7.62
C ALA A 56 5.47 4.43 7.13
N ASN A 57 6.74 4.61 7.49
CA ASN A 57 7.79 3.64 7.21
C ASN A 57 7.54 2.30 7.90
N ALA A 58 7.02 2.31 9.14
CA ALA A 58 6.58 1.09 9.83
C ALA A 58 5.45 0.35 9.10
N HIS A 59 4.75 1.00 8.19
CA HIS A 59 3.70 0.42 7.36
C HIS A 59 4.12 0.12 5.91
N ASN A 60 5.39 0.32 5.53
CA ASN A 60 5.87 0.10 4.16
C ASN A 60 5.62 -1.33 3.63
N GLU A 61 5.65 -2.32 4.52
CA GLU A 61 5.41 -3.73 4.14
C GLU A 61 3.92 -4.08 4.08
N ARG A 62 3.04 -3.20 4.57
CA ARG A 62 1.59 -3.43 4.61
C ARG A 62 0.91 -2.95 3.33
N ARG A 63 -0.08 -3.73 2.91
CA ARG A 63 -0.96 -3.42 1.78
C ARG A 63 -2.38 -3.25 2.30
N PHE A 64 -2.94 -2.08 2.09
CA PHE A 64 -4.29 -1.74 2.51
C PHE A 64 -5.27 -1.99 1.38
N LEU A 65 -6.52 -2.32 1.72
CA LEU A 65 -7.60 -2.19 0.76
C LEU A 65 -7.89 -0.69 0.57
N THR A 66 -8.32 -0.26 -0.61
CA THR A 66 -8.63 1.16 -0.85
C THR A 66 -9.64 1.74 0.16
N SER A 67 -10.57 0.92 0.67
CA SER A 67 -11.55 1.33 1.69
C SER A 67 -11.02 1.35 3.13
N GLU A 68 -9.90 0.69 3.40
CA GLU A 68 -9.34 0.52 4.75
C GLU A 68 -8.06 1.35 4.96
N ALA A 69 -7.57 2.00 3.90
CA ALA A 69 -6.33 2.76 3.96
C ALA A 69 -6.52 4.01 4.83
N PRO A 70 -5.63 4.23 5.81
CA PRO A 70 -5.68 5.44 6.62
C PRO A 70 -5.33 6.66 5.78
N ASN A 71 -5.93 7.79 6.12
CA ASN A 71 -5.60 9.06 5.49
C ASN A 71 -4.15 9.44 5.81
N ILE A 72 -3.43 9.95 4.81
CA ILE A 72 -2.12 10.56 4.98
C ILE A 72 -2.34 12.08 5.11
N PRO A 73 -1.67 12.78 6.05
CA PRO A 73 -0.68 12.29 7.01
C PRO A 73 -1.29 11.43 8.13
N LEU A 74 -0.56 10.40 8.56
CA LEU A 74 -0.97 9.52 9.66
C LEU A 74 -1.10 10.33 10.96
N ALA A 75 -2.03 9.92 11.83
CA ALA A 75 -2.24 10.60 13.12
C ALA A 75 -0.97 10.57 14.01
N GLU A 76 -0.14 9.54 13.88
CA GLU A 76 1.12 9.36 14.62
C GLU A 76 2.34 9.98 13.91
N CYS A 77 2.12 10.84 12.90
CA CYS A 77 3.21 11.49 12.19
C CYS A 77 3.85 12.59 13.05
N SER A 78 5.18 12.51 13.25
CA SER A 78 5.94 13.52 14.00
C SER A 78 5.85 14.93 13.38
N ASP A 79 5.87 15.01 12.04
CA ASP A 79 5.86 16.27 11.29
C ASP A 79 4.79 16.28 10.17
N PRO A 80 3.49 16.41 10.51
CA PRO A 80 2.42 16.33 9.52
C PRO A 80 2.47 17.44 8.46
N ALA A 81 3.08 18.59 8.78
CA ALA A 81 3.24 19.72 7.85
C ALA A 81 4.33 19.50 6.78
N LEU A 82 5.26 18.57 7.01
CA LEU A 82 6.39 18.29 6.12
C LEU A 82 6.36 16.85 5.57
N CYS A 83 5.34 16.07 5.93
CA CYS A 83 5.22 14.68 5.54
C CYS A 83 4.92 14.54 4.04
N GLU A 84 5.80 13.85 3.30
CA GLU A 84 5.65 13.62 1.86
C GLU A 84 5.24 12.18 1.51
N CYS A 85 4.69 11.42 2.47
CA CYS A 85 4.28 10.03 2.26
C CYS A 85 3.24 9.88 1.14
N LYS A 86 3.37 8.81 0.35
CA LYS A 86 2.47 8.52 -0.77
C LYS A 86 2.02 7.07 -0.76
N TYR A 87 0.81 6.87 -1.27
CA TYR A 87 0.33 5.54 -1.65
C TYR A 87 0.56 5.30 -3.14
N ARG A 88 0.99 4.08 -3.46
CA ARG A 88 0.94 3.51 -4.79
C ARG A 88 -0.29 2.60 -4.89
N ASN A 89 -1.06 2.78 -5.95
CA ASN A 89 -2.17 1.89 -6.27
C ASN A 89 -1.67 0.55 -6.80
N ILE A 90 -2.22 -0.55 -6.30
CA ILE A 90 -1.89 -1.92 -6.71
C ILE A 90 -3.18 -2.67 -7.07
N ASP A 91 -3.18 -3.44 -8.16
CA ASP A 91 -4.41 -4.08 -8.66
C ASP A 91 -5.06 -5.08 -7.69
N ASP A 92 -4.25 -5.79 -6.89
CA ASP A 92 -4.69 -6.72 -5.85
C ASP A 92 -3.79 -6.55 -4.63
N ARG A 93 -4.39 -6.40 -3.44
CA ARG A 93 -3.62 -6.28 -2.19
C ARG A 93 -2.93 -7.60 -1.79
N ARG A 94 -3.40 -8.74 -2.31
CA ARG A 94 -2.83 -10.05 -1.99
C ARG A 94 -1.47 -10.24 -2.66
N THR A 95 -0.52 -10.79 -1.92
CA THR A 95 0.74 -11.26 -2.48
C THR A 95 0.51 -12.67 -3.05
N ARG A 96 1.32 -13.12 -4.03
CA ARG A 96 1.16 -14.43 -4.70
C ARG A 96 0.98 -15.62 -3.74
N ASP A 97 1.61 -15.53 -2.58
CA ASP A 97 1.58 -16.49 -1.46
C ASP A 97 0.20 -16.58 -0.74
N ASP A 98 -0.51 -15.46 -0.67
CA ASP A 98 -1.78 -15.30 0.05
C ASP A 98 -2.98 -15.88 -0.74
N ARG A 99 -2.78 -16.35 -1.97
CA ARG A 99 -3.88 -16.75 -2.86
C ARG A 99 -4.33 -18.21 -2.68
N ARG A 100 -3.56 -19.05 -1.98
CA ARG A 100 -3.89 -20.44 -1.58
C ARG A 100 -2.71 -21.26 -1.01
N ASP A 101 -1.68 -20.67 -0.42
CA ASP A 101 -0.52 -21.46 0.02
C ASP A 101 -0.65 -22.00 1.45
N ILE A 102 -1.70 -22.81 1.70
CA ILE A 102 -1.58 -23.90 2.69
C ILE A 102 -0.75 -25.04 2.08
N VAL A 103 -0.62 -25.07 0.76
CA VAL A 103 -0.03 -26.18 -0.03
C VAL A 103 1.04 -25.73 -1.03
N GLY A 104 1.45 -24.46 -1.07
CA GLY A 104 2.47 -23.99 -2.02
C GLY A 104 3.91 -24.13 -1.52
N VAL A 105 4.13 -23.95 -0.22
CA VAL A 105 5.48 -23.95 0.38
C VAL A 105 5.83 -25.29 1.04
N LEU A 106 4.83 -26.08 1.45
CA LEU A 106 5.03 -27.39 2.10
C LEU A 106 4.90 -28.61 1.15
N SER A 107 4.56 -28.42 -0.13
CA SER A 107 4.10 -29.52 -1.00
C SER A 107 4.93 -29.72 -2.26
N LYS A 108 6.19 -29.29 -2.29
CA LYS A 108 7.06 -29.82 -3.36
C LYS A 108 7.30 -31.32 -3.15
N ASP A 109 7.31 -31.76 -1.88
CA ASP A 109 7.61 -33.15 -1.50
C ASP A 109 6.54 -33.84 -0.64
N MET A 110 5.46 -33.13 -0.21
CA MET A 110 4.32 -33.76 0.45
C MET A 110 3.11 -33.87 -0.48
N PRO A 111 2.65 -35.09 -0.83
CA PRO A 111 1.38 -35.25 -1.52
C PRO A 111 0.25 -34.79 -0.61
N VAL A 112 -0.44 -33.73 -1.00
CA VAL A 112 -1.66 -33.27 -0.32
C VAL A 112 -2.79 -34.23 -0.66
N GLY A 113 -3.23 -34.98 0.35
CA GLY A 113 -4.28 -35.99 0.23
C GLY A 113 -3.71 -37.40 0.05
N ASP A 114 -4.31 -38.36 0.75
CA ASP A 114 -4.02 -39.77 0.54
C ASP A 114 -4.46 -40.16 -0.88
N GLN A 115 -3.51 -40.30 -1.80
CA GLN A 115 -3.77 -40.76 -3.17
C GLN A 115 -4.44 -42.14 -3.20
N ARG A 116 -4.35 -42.92 -2.11
CA ARG A 116 -5.01 -44.22 -2.00
C ARG A 116 -6.52 -44.09 -1.74
N SER A 117 -7.01 -42.93 -1.30
CA SER A 117 -8.43 -42.70 -1.04
C SER A 117 -9.06 -41.75 -2.07
N ASN A 118 -9.05 -42.15 -3.34
CA ASN A 118 -9.98 -41.54 -4.30
C ASN A 118 -11.43 -41.93 -3.89
N ARG A 119 -12.05 -41.15 -3.01
CA ARG A 119 -13.44 -41.34 -2.53
C ARG A 119 -14.50 -40.97 -3.56
N ARG A 120 -14.12 -40.82 -4.85
CA ARG A 120 -15.05 -40.65 -5.97
C ARG A 120 -15.71 -41.98 -6.40
N ALA A 121 -15.71 -43.00 -5.52
CA ALA A 121 -16.39 -44.28 -5.73
C ALA A 121 -17.89 -44.22 -5.35
N GLY A 122 -18.55 -43.10 -5.62
CA GLY A 122 -19.99 -42.90 -5.38
C GLY A 122 -20.73 -42.75 -6.71
N ARG A 123 -22.02 -43.11 -6.74
CA ARG A 123 -22.90 -42.90 -7.90
C ARG A 123 -22.88 -41.42 -8.29
N ASP A 124 -22.57 -41.14 -9.56
CA ASP A 124 -22.65 -39.79 -10.12
C ASP A 124 -24.11 -39.36 -10.18
N ARG A 125 -24.48 -38.32 -9.43
CA ARG A 125 -25.85 -37.80 -9.36
C ARG A 125 -26.32 -37.19 -10.68
N ARG A 126 -25.42 -36.96 -11.65
CA ARG A 126 -25.78 -36.46 -12.98
C ARG A 126 -26.13 -37.55 -14.00
N ARG A 127 -25.95 -38.83 -13.64
CA ARG A 127 -26.30 -39.96 -14.51
C ARG A 127 -27.78 -40.35 -14.44
N ASP A 128 -28.50 -39.91 -13.42
CA ASP A 128 -29.90 -40.28 -13.24
C ASP A 128 -30.87 -39.46 -14.13
N ASP A 129 -30.38 -38.42 -14.84
CA ASP A 129 -31.22 -37.49 -15.63
C ASP A 129 -31.31 -37.82 -17.13
N ILE A 130 -30.63 -38.88 -17.62
CA ILE A 130 -30.67 -39.27 -19.05
C ILE A 130 -31.63 -40.44 -19.30
N SER A 131 -32.93 -40.17 -19.19
CA SER A 131 -33.97 -40.98 -19.82
C SER A 131 -34.80 -40.10 -20.76
N PHE A 132 -34.25 -39.88 -21.96
CA PHE A 132 -35.06 -39.41 -23.09
C PHE A 132 -35.79 -40.63 -23.67
N SER A 133 -37.11 -40.67 -23.49
CA SER A 133 -38.03 -41.49 -24.28
C SER A 133 -38.20 -40.92 -25.68
#